data_AF-A0AA87ZGB8-F1
#
_entry.id   AF-A0AA87ZGB8-F1
#
_cell.length_a   1.000
_cell.length_b   1.000
_cell.length_c   1.000
_cell.angle_alpha   90.00
_cell.angle_beta   90.00
_cell.angle_gamma   90.00
#
_symmetry.space_group_name_H-M   'P 1'
#
loop_
_entity.id
_entity.type
_entity.pdbx_description
1 polymer ?
#
loop_
_entity_poly.entity_id
_entity_poly.type
_entity_poly.pdbx_seq_one_letter_code
_entity_poly.pdbx_strand_id
1 'polypeptide(L)'
;MESSTNIPSNVILYEIIARTSQATVGRCRSVCKRWKEDIYGSSFTQLFLQRTKTVSGFFIQTMKSNNSSSTFISMNKSSTLSLRFLPRHIKIEASTKQGLLLCNDVNPSKSTTPRYIICKPTTQQWQTIPNPKMRYFTRKTAMVVLGSSPLRFKIVRFSEPKHPSITNKSGTFNVLRCEVFDSKTWSLKCLPDNVMFPHGETLGFRPMVSTYGVLHTHTTEKRIFAFDSEKERWEIFALPYPLREDDYGDMQLVECEGRLGLICMVREKCMELWVVEDYYGQRTWTRRNQISLNERLIREEN
;
A
#
# COMPACT_ATOMS: atom_id res chain seq x y z
N MET A 1 35.97 -4.86 -43.99
CA MET A 1 34.90 -3.96 -43.52
C MET A 1 34.34 -4.55 -42.25
N GLU A 2 34.80 -4.08 -41.09
CA GLU A 2 34.23 -4.46 -39.81
C GLU A 2 32.82 -3.89 -39.73
N SER A 3 31.82 -4.76 -39.56
CA SER A 3 30.45 -4.34 -39.30
C SER A 3 30.42 -3.59 -37.97
N SER A 4 30.16 -2.30 -38.00
CA SER A 4 29.87 -1.53 -36.79
C SER A 4 28.68 -2.20 -36.08
N THR A 5 28.94 -2.85 -34.95
CA THR A 5 27.91 -3.36 -34.05
C THR A 5 27.20 -2.17 -33.42
N ASN A 6 26.24 -1.61 -34.14
CA ASN A 6 25.38 -0.55 -33.62
C ASN A 6 24.57 -1.14 -32.46
N ILE A 7 24.98 -0.81 -31.24
CA ILE A 7 24.20 -1.13 -30.04
C ILE A 7 22.83 -0.48 -30.22
N PRO A 8 21.73 -1.24 -30.17
CA PRO A 8 20.40 -0.68 -30.38
C PRO A 8 20.13 0.45 -29.38
N SER A 9 19.62 1.60 -29.84
CA SER A 9 19.44 2.80 -29.00
C SER A 9 18.57 2.54 -27.76
N ASN A 10 17.66 1.56 -27.84
CA ASN A 10 16.87 1.10 -26.70
C ASN A 10 17.71 0.44 -25.60
N VAL A 11 18.80 -0.26 -25.94
CA VAL A 11 19.73 -0.85 -24.97
C VAL A 11 20.50 0.24 -24.24
N ILE A 12 20.98 1.25 -24.98
CA ILE A 12 21.68 2.41 -24.38
C ILE A 12 20.76 3.16 -23.42
N LEU A 13 19.52 3.41 -23.84
CA LEU A 13 18.54 4.06 -23.00
C LEU A 13 18.23 3.23 -21.73
N TYR A 14 18.03 1.92 -21.89
CA TYR A 14 17.78 0.99 -20.78
C TYR A 14 18.94 1.01 -19.76
N GLU A 15 20.17 1.02 -20.25
CA GLU A 15 21.40 1.14 -19.48
C GLU A 15 21.48 2.46 -18.70
N ILE A 16 21.09 3.58 -19.33
CA ILE A 16 21.06 4.90 -18.71
C ILE A 16 19.98 4.94 -17.63
N ILE A 17 18.73 4.58 -17.96
CA ILE A 17 17.59 4.66 -17.03
C ILE A 17 17.87 3.83 -15.77
N ALA A 18 18.50 2.66 -15.90
CA ALA A 18 18.85 1.80 -14.77
C ALA A 18 19.85 2.41 -13.77
N ARG A 19 20.53 3.52 -14.12
CA ARG A 19 21.45 4.27 -13.24
C ARG A 19 20.83 5.55 -12.65
N THR A 20 19.59 5.86 -13.01
CA THR A 20 18.91 7.09 -12.57
C THR A 20 18.21 6.92 -11.21
N SER A 21 17.58 7.97 -10.72
CA SER A 21 16.75 7.91 -9.51
C SER A 21 15.45 7.12 -9.73
N GLN A 22 14.87 6.58 -8.66
CA GLN A 22 13.55 5.93 -8.70
C GLN A 22 12.45 6.86 -9.25
N ALA A 23 12.55 8.17 -8.99
CA ALA A 23 11.62 9.17 -9.52
C ALA A 23 11.76 9.32 -11.05
N THR A 24 12.99 9.28 -11.58
CA THR A 24 13.23 9.29 -13.03
C THR A 24 12.69 8.02 -13.68
N VAL A 25 12.97 6.85 -13.12
CA VAL A 25 12.39 5.57 -13.59
C VAL A 25 10.87 5.62 -13.62
N GLY A 26 10.25 6.20 -12.58
CA GLY A 26 8.81 6.44 -12.53
C GLY A 26 8.30 7.29 -13.69
N ARG A 27 8.97 8.41 -13.99
CA ARG A 27 8.63 9.28 -15.13
C ARG A 27 8.79 8.57 -16.48
N CYS A 28 9.84 7.77 -16.64
CA CYS A 28 10.08 7.01 -17.86
C CYS A 28 8.95 6.00 -18.16
N ARG A 29 8.31 5.43 -17.13
CA ARG A 29 7.14 4.54 -17.30
C ARG A 29 5.90 5.26 -17.86
N SER A 30 5.85 6.59 -17.79
CA SER A 30 4.74 7.40 -18.30
C SER A 30 4.96 7.87 -19.74
N VAL A 31 6.13 7.62 -20.34
CA VAL A 31 6.48 8.12 -21.69
C VAL A 31 5.71 7.37 -22.77
N CYS A 32 5.75 6.03 -22.78
CA CYS A 32 4.99 5.21 -23.72
C CYS A 32 4.76 3.79 -23.16
N LYS A 33 3.83 3.04 -23.77
CA LYS A 33 3.48 1.66 -23.35
C LYS A 33 4.69 0.73 -23.35
N ARG A 34 5.52 0.78 -24.40
CA ARG A 34 6.73 -0.05 -24.52
C ARG A 34 7.72 0.18 -23.37
N TRP A 35 8.02 1.44 -23.05
CA TRP A 35 8.92 1.75 -21.93
C TRP A 35 8.32 1.33 -20.59
N LYS A 36 7.00 1.50 -20.42
CA LYS A 36 6.31 1.03 -19.23
C LYS A 36 6.53 -0.47 -19.05
N GLU A 37 6.27 -1.27 -20.07
CA GLU A 37 6.44 -2.73 -20.05
C GLU A 37 7.91 -3.13 -19.80
N ASP A 38 8.85 -2.54 -20.54
CA ASP A 38 10.29 -2.84 -20.41
C ASP A 38 10.82 -2.52 -18.99
N ILE A 39 10.40 -1.40 -18.40
CA ILE A 39 10.86 -0.93 -17.09
C ILE A 39 10.15 -1.65 -15.92
N TYR A 40 8.94 -2.17 -16.12
CA TYR A 40 8.31 -3.08 -15.15
C TYR A 40 8.83 -4.52 -15.26
N GLY A 41 9.53 -4.86 -16.35
CA GLY A 41 10.20 -6.13 -16.53
C GLY A 41 11.16 -6.51 -15.39
N SER A 42 11.24 -7.82 -15.12
CA SER A 42 12.11 -8.37 -14.08
C SER A 42 13.59 -8.09 -14.33
N SER A 43 14.03 -8.20 -15.58
CA SER A 43 15.42 -7.90 -16.00
C SER A 43 15.81 -6.46 -15.68
N PHE A 44 14.91 -5.50 -15.94
CA PHE A 44 15.19 -4.08 -15.67
C PHE A 44 15.22 -3.85 -14.17
N THR A 45 14.22 -4.38 -13.47
CA THR A 45 14.10 -4.24 -12.02
C THR A 45 15.35 -4.78 -11.32
N GLN A 46 15.82 -5.97 -11.69
CA GLN A 46 17.03 -6.56 -11.11
C GLN A 46 18.27 -5.68 -11.38
N LEU A 47 18.44 -5.22 -12.62
CA LEU A 47 19.56 -4.38 -13.01
C LEU A 47 19.56 -3.02 -12.28
N PHE A 48 18.39 -2.38 -12.20
CA PHE A 48 18.19 -1.13 -11.48
C PHE A 48 18.50 -1.28 -9.99
N LEU A 49 18.01 -2.34 -9.35
CA LEU A 49 18.26 -2.62 -7.93
C LEU A 49 19.76 -2.84 -7.66
N GLN A 50 20.44 -3.58 -8.52
CA GLN A 50 21.88 -3.82 -8.41
C GLN A 50 22.69 -2.52 -8.54
N ARG A 51 22.40 -1.70 -9.55
CA ARG A 51 23.16 -0.47 -9.85
C ARG A 51 22.96 0.62 -8.82
N THR A 52 21.72 0.79 -8.37
CA THR A 52 21.38 1.81 -7.37
C THR A 52 21.60 1.33 -5.93
N LYS A 53 22.02 0.06 -5.74
CA LYS A 53 22.12 -0.61 -4.44
C LYS A 53 20.83 -0.48 -3.62
N THR A 54 19.69 -0.47 -4.32
CA THR A 54 18.38 -0.32 -3.69
C THR A 54 17.99 -1.62 -3.01
N VAL A 55 17.57 -1.52 -1.75
CA VAL A 55 17.04 -2.65 -0.99
C VAL A 55 15.59 -2.91 -1.42
N SER A 56 15.28 -4.16 -1.78
CA SER A 56 13.93 -4.58 -2.17
C SER A 56 13.57 -5.88 -1.46
N GLY A 57 12.37 -5.93 -0.88
CA GLY A 57 11.91 -7.06 -0.09
C GLY A 57 10.67 -6.73 0.71
N PHE A 58 10.27 -7.66 1.57
CA PHE A 58 9.06 -7.54 2.39
C PHE A 58 9.37 -7.82 3.85
N PHE A 59 8.67 -7.12 4.74
CA PHE A 59 8.60 -7.52 6.14
C PHE A 59 7.43 -8.49 6.32
N ILE A 60 7.73 -9.67 6.85
CA ILE A 60 6.71 -10.60 7.35
C ILE A 60 6.59 -10.36 8.85
N GLN A 61 5.37 -10.05 9.28
CA GLN A 61 5.06 -9.82 10.67
C GLN A 61 4.20 -10.95 11.23
N THR A 62 4.61 -11.51 12.36
CA THR A 62 3.85 -12.51 13.12
C THR A 62 3.37 -11.90 14.42
N MET A 63 2.11 -12.20 14.78
CA MET A 63 1.52 -11.77 16.05
C MET A 63 1.39 -12.99 16.97
N LYS A 64 2.01 -12.95 18.15
CA LYS A 64 1.86 -13.98 19.20
C LYS A 64 1.68 -13.31 20.56
N SER A 65 0.57 -13.59 21.25
CA SER A 65 0.31 -13.14 22.64
C SER A 65 0.68 -11.66 22.89
N ASN A 66 0.08 -10.75 22.11
CA ASN A 66 0.34 -9.30 22.13
C ASN A 66 1.76 -8.84 21.75
N ASN A 67 2.66 -9.74 21.37
CA ASN A 67 3.97 -9.39 20.85
C ASN A 67 4.01 -9.56 19.33
N SER A 68 4.66 -8.60 18.66
CA SER A 68 4.88 -8.62 17.23
C SER A 68 6.36 -8.86 16.94
N SER A 69 6.65 -9.88 16.13
CA SER A 69 7.97 -10.08 15.53
C SER A 69 7.92 -9.80 14.04
N SER A 70 8.96 -9.18 13.50
CA SER A 70 9.06 -8.87 12.08
C SER A 70 10.38 -9.36 11.51
N THR A 71 10.32 -10.04 10.38
CA THR A 71 11.49 -10.55 9.64
C THR A 71 11.49 -9.96 8.23
N PHE A 72 12.62 -9.45 7.78
CA PHE A 72 12.78 -8.97 6.41
C PHE A 72 13.21 -10.10 5.48
N ILE A 73 12.53 -10.23 4.34
CA ILE A 73 12.89 -11.16 3.26
C ILE A 73 13.34 -10.34 2.06
N SER A 74 14.62 -10.50 1.70
CA SER A 74 15.27 -9.83 0.58
C SER A 74 14.90 -10.50 -0.75
N MET A 75 14.52 -9.71 -1.76
CA MET A 75 14.29 -10.25 -3.12
C MET A 75 15.59 -10.42 -3.92
N ASN A 76 16.63 -9.64 -3.61
CA ASN A 76 17.93 -9.67 -4.27
C ASN A 76 19.03 -10.45 -3.50
N LYS A 77 18.63 -11.30 -2.52
CA LYS A 77 19.48 -12.16 -1.67
C LYS A 77 20.64 -11.48 -0.90
N SER A 78 20.87 -10.18 -1.06
CA SER A 78 22.08 -9.51 -0.55
C SER A 78 21.84 -8.59 0.64
N SER A 79 20.58 -8.32 1.02
CA SER A 79 20.27 -7.33 2.04
C SER A 79 19.59 -7.92 3.26
N THR A 80 20.10 -7.58 4.44
CA THR A 80 19.46 -7.87 5.71
C THR A 80 18.98 -6.55 6.31
N LEU A 81 17.71 -6.49 6.68
CA LEU A 81 17.15 -5.35 7.43
C LEU A 81 16.64 -5.84 8.77
N SER A 82 16.84 -5.00 9.79
CA SER A 82 16.41 -5.28 11.15
C SER A 82 15.70 -4.07 11.72
N LEU A 83 14.68 -4.30 12.54
CA LEU A 83 13.98 -3.27 13.31
C LEU A 83 14.48 -3.16 14.76
N ARG A 84 15.62 -3.78 15.09
CA ARG A 84 16.20 -3.76 16.45
C ARG A 84 16.64 -2.37 16.95
N PHE A 85 16.77 -1.39 16.04
CA PHE A 85 17.05 0.00 16.38
C PHE A 85 15.82 0.74 16.92
N LEU A 86 14.64 0.13 16.84
CA LEU A 86 13.39 0.62 17.41
C LEU A 86 13.15 0.05 18.83
N PRO A 87 12.19 0.59 19.59
CA PRO A 87 11.74 -0.01 20.84
C PRO A 87 11.29 -1.48 20.70
N ARG A 88 11.26 -2.23 21.83
CA ARG A 88 11.09 -3.70 21.83
C ARG A 88 9.71 -4.24 21.40
N HIS A 89 8.67 -3.40 21.31
CA HIS A 89 7.29 -3.85 21.05
C HIS A 89 6.63 -3.08 19.90
N ILE A 90 7.08 -3.35 18.68
CA ILE A 90 6.69 -2.57 17.52
C ILE A 90 5.87 -3.40 16.56
N LYS A 91 4.68 -2.88 16.22
CA LYS A 91 3.82 -3.40 15.16
C LYS A 91 3.94 -2.51 13.92
N ILE A 92 4.18 -3.09 12.74
CA ILE A 92 4.10 -2.35 11.48
C ILE A 92 2.63 -2.18 11.12
N GLU A 93 2.20 -0.94 10.91
CA GLU A 93 0.82 -0.59 10.57
C GLU A 93 0.67 -0.20 9.09
N ALA A 94 1.72 0.38 8.49
CA ALA A 94 1.75 0.69 7.06
C ALA A 94 3.19 0.71 6.53
N SER A 95 3.35 0.46 5.24
CA SER A 95 4.62 0.54 4.52
C SER A 95 4.45 1.31 3.21
N THR A 96 5.55 1.87 2.71
CA THR A 96 5.56 2.62 1.44
C THR A 96 6.69 2.13 0.54
N LYS A 97 6.57 2.37 -0.76
CA LYS A 97 7.57 1.98 -1.77
C LYS A 97 8.91 2.70 -1.62
N GLN A 98 8.95 3.79 -0.86
CA GLN A 98 10.15 4.57 -0.56
C GLN A 98 10.89 4.04 0.68
N GLY A 99 10.43 2.91 1.26
CA GLY A 99 11.08 2.25 2.38
C GLY A 99 10.77 2.88 3.74
N LEU A 100 9.73 3.71 3.84
CA LEU A 100 9.22 4.17 5.13
C LEU A 100 8.22 3.18 5.69
N LEU A 101 8.32 2.93 7.00
CA LEU A 101 7.35 2.17 7.78
C LEU A 101 6.71 3.07 8.82
N LEU A 102 5.39 2.99 8.92
CA LEU A 102 4.63 3.48 10.06
C LEU A 102 4.45 2.33 11.03
N CYS A 103 4.89 2.53 12.26
CA CYS A 103 4.80 1.53 13.30
C CYS A 103 4.10 2.07 14.54
N ASN A 104 3.54 1.15 15.33
CA ASN A 104 2.90 1.42 16.59
C ASN A 104 3.68 0.73 17.72
N ASP A 105 4.05 1.49 18.74
CA ASP A 105 4.64 0.98 19.99
C ASP A 105 3.52 0.44 20.88
N VAL A 106 3.34 -0.89 20.83
CA VAL A 106 2.32 -1.63 21.57
C VAL A 106 2.91 -2.05 22.91
N ASN A 107 3.31 -1.08 23.74
CA ASN A 107 3.78 -1.39 25.09
C ASN A 107 2.58 -1.51 26.05
N PRO A 108 2.18 -2.72 26.48
CA PRO A 108 1.02 -2.91 27.34
C PRO A 108 1.18 -2.29 28.74
N SER A 109 2.43 -2.01 29.17
CA SER A 109 2.73 -1.43 30.49
C SER A 109 2.66 0.10 30.54
N LYS A 110 2.67 0.78 29.39
CA LYS A 110 2.76 2.24 29.30
C LYS A 110 1.68 2.77 28.37
N SER A 111 0.51 3.05 28.95
CA SER A 111 -0.60 3.78 28.35
C SER A 111 -1.50 3.00 27.37
N THR A 112 -2.81 3.27 27.45
CA THR A 112 -3.84 2.87 26.48
C THR A 112 -3.71 3.56 25.12
N THR A 113 -2.82 4.55 24.97
CA THR A 113 -2.64 5.25 23.69
C THR A 113 -1.52 4.66 22.84
N PRO A 114 -1.80 4.29 21.58
CA PRO A 114 -0.75 3.91 20.64
C PRO A 114 0.22 5.08 20.45
N ARG A 115 1.53 4.80 20.51
CA ARG A 115 2.56 5.76 20.13
C ARG A 115 3.05 5.39 18.75
N TYR A 116 2.78 6.26 17.79
CA TYR A 116 3.18 6.03 16.41
C TYR A 116 4.61 6.51 16.17
N ILE A 117 5.37 5.69 15.47
CA ILE A 117 6.75 5.94 15.08
C ILE A 117 6.83 5.78 13.56
N ILE A 118 7.47 6.73 12.89
CA ILE A 118 7.91 6.53 11.52
C ILE A 118 9.38 6.11 11.52
N CYS A 119 9.74 5.13 10.71
CA CYS A 119 11.12 4.72 10.56
C CYS A 119 11.50 4.40 9.12
N LYS A 120 12.79 4.50 8.84
CA LYS A 120 13.42 4.10 7.58
C LYS A 120 14.48 3.03 7.90
N PRO A 121 14.16 1.74 7.76
CA PRO A 121 15.05 0.65 8.20
C PRO A 121 16.44 0.67 7.53
N THR A 122 16.52 1.15 6.29
CA THR A 122 17.79 1.23 5.53
C THR A 122 18.75 2.27 6.10
N THR A 123 18.26 3.31 6.77
CA THR A 123 19.10 4.34 7.41
C THR A 123 19.08 4.23 8.94
N GLN A 124 18.32 3.30 9.50
CA GLN A 124 18.08 3.14 10.94
C GLN A 124 17.56 4.43 11.63
N GLN A 125 17.02 5.36 10.85
CA GLN A 125 16.44 6.59 11.36
C GLN A 125 14.98 6.35 11.73
N TRP A 126 14.56 6.95 12.83
CA TRP A 126 13.16 6.92 13.25
C TRP A 126 12.81 8.18 14.04
N GLN A 127 11.51 8.47 14.09
CA GLN A 127 10.97 9.59 14.82
C GLN A 127 9.55 9.30 15.30
N THR A 128 9.23 9.75 16.51
CA THR A 128 7.87 9.70 17.04
C THR A 128 7.02 10.79 16.37
N ILE A 129 5.81 10.45 15.94
CA ILE A 129 4.86 11.45 15.43
C ILE A 129 3.93 11.92 16.56
N PRO A 130 3.37 13.13 16.47
CA PRO A 130 2.40 13.62 17.44
C PRO A 130 1.23 12.64 17.58
N ASN A 131 0.93 12.25 18.82
CA ASN A 131 -0.20 11.38 19.09
C ASN A 131 -1.52 12.14 18.92
N PRO A 132 -2.57 11.48 18.43
CA PRO A 132 -3.92 12.03 18.43
C PRO A 132 -4.35 12.46 19.83
N LYS A 133 -4.87 13.68 19.94
CA LYS A 133 -5.40 14.22 21.21
C LYS A 133 -6.52 13.34 21.75
N MET A 134 -7.40 12.90 20.85
CA MET A 134 -8.53 12.04 21.16
C MET A 134 -8.09 10.58 21.05
N ARG A 135 -8.07 9.90 22.19
CA ARG A 135 -7.58 8.53 22.38
C ARG A 135 -8.55 7.46 21.87
N TYR A 136 -9.23 7.75 20.76
CA TYR A 136 -10.20 6.85 20.14
C TYR A 136 -9.54 5.59 19.62
N PHE A 137 -10.33 4.52 19.49
CA PHE A 137 -9.85 3.29 18.89
C PHE A 137 -9.48 3.53 17.42
N THR A 138 -8.26 3.17 17.04
CA THR A 138 -7.83 3.25 15.64
C THR A 138 -8.40 2.08 14.87
N ARG A 139 -9.30 2.35 13.92
CA ARG A 139 -9.81 1.33 13.00
C ARG A 139 -8.80 1.02 11.89
N LYS A 140 -8.14 2.04 11.35
CA LYS A 140 -7.15 1.87 10.28
C LYS A 140 -6.14 3.01 10.23
N THR A 141 -4.92 2.71 9.80
CA THR A 141 -3.90 3.71 9.44
C THR A 141 -3.29 3.42 8.08
N ALA A 142 -2.85 4.47 7.42
CA ALA A 142 -2.18 4.41 6.14
C ALA A 142 -1.16 5.53 6.01
N MET A 143 -0.23 5.37 5.07
CA MET A 143 0.82 6.36 4.81
C MET A 143 0.99 6.53 3.30
N VAL A 144 1.16 7.79 2.88
CA VAL A 144 1.40 8.16 1.48
C VAL A 144 2.64 9.05 1.42
N VAL A 145 3.53 8.77 0.47
CA VAL A 145 4.71 9.61 0.19
C VAL A 145 4.39 10.48 -1.02
N LEU A 146 4.43 11.79 -0.80
CA LEU A 146 4.13 12.83 -1.78
C LEU A 146 5.38 13.29 -2.54
N GLY A 147 6.56 13.17 -1.92
CA GLY A 147 7.84 13.57 -2.51
C GLY A 147 9.03 12.98 -1.76
N SER A 148 10.17 12.84 -2.42
CA SER A 148 11.38 12.24 -1.84
C SER A 148 12.55 13.22 -1.63
N SER A 149 12.51 14.41 -2.24
CA SER A 149 13.55 15.44 -2.08
C SER A 149 12.93 16.86 -2.18
N PRO A 150 12.57 17.50 -1.04
CA PRO A 150 12.61 16.94 0.31
C PRO A 150 11.58 15.83 0.53
N LEU A 151 11.82 14.97 1.53
CA LEU A 151 10.87 13.91 1.89
C LEU A 151 9.56 14.53 2.42
N ARG A 152 8.47 14.26 1.70
CA ARG A 152 7.12 14.72 2.01
C ARG A 152 6.20 13.52 2.11
N PHE A 153 5.51 13.38 3.23
CA PHE A 153 4.56 12.30 3.44
C PHE A 153 3.39 12.76 4.31
N LYS A 154 2.27 12.04 4.18
CA LYS A 154 1.12 12.15 5.05
C LYS A 154 0.82 10.80 5.67
N ILE A 155 0.31 10.82 6.89
CA ILE A 155 -0.22 9.64 7.58
C ILE A 155 -1.70 9.90 7.81
N VAL A 156 -2.53 8.95 7.44
CA VAL A 156 -3.98 9.03 7.60
C VAL A 156 -4.40 7.99 8.63
N ARG A 157 -5.18 8.41 9.61
CA ARG A 157 -5.77 7.59 10.65
C ARG A 157 -7.28 7.68 10.54
N PHE A 158 -7.94 6.52 10.61
CA PHE A 158 -9.38 6.40 10.76
C PHE A 158 -9.67 5.84 12.14
N SER A 159 -10.44 6.58 12.95
CA SER A 159 -10.73 6.21 14.34
C SER A 159 -12.22 6.26 14.67
N GLU A 160 -12.62 5.43 15.64
CA GLU A 160 -14.02 5.36 16.08
C GLU A 160 -14.32 6.42 17.14
N PRO A 161 -15.24 7.36 16.86
CA PRO A 161 -15.70 8.27 17.90
C PRO A 161 -16.44 7.51 18.99
N LYS A 162 -16.62 8.15 20.16
CA LYS A 162 -17.35 7.58 21.31
C LYS A 162 -18.74 7.02 20.94
N HIS A 163 -19.39 7.66 19.98
CA HIS A 163 -20.65 7.22 19.40
C HIS A 163 -20.40 6.90 17.91
N PRO A 164 -20.06 5.65 17.56
CA PRO A 164 -19.65 5.25 16.20
C PRO A 164 -20.83 5.10 15.25
N SER A 165 -22.04 5.48 15.67
CA SER A 165 -23.22 5.49 14.82
C SER A 165 -24.00 6.80 14.98
N ILE A 166 -24.51 7.32 13.87
CA ILE A 166 -25.36 8.51 13.81
C ILE A 166 -26.65 8.14 13.08
N THR A 167 -27.79 8.49 13.67
CA THR A 167 -29.10 8.33 13.04
C THR A 167 -29.65 9.70 12.67
N ASN A 168 -30.11 9.85 11.44
CA ASN A 168 -30.83 11.02 10.97
C ASN A 168 -32.05 10.58 10.14
N LYS A 169 -32.75 11.53 9.51
CA LYS A 169 -33.94 11.24 8.69
C LYS A 169 -33.68 10.27 7.54
N SER A 170 -32.44 10.16 7.07
CA SER A 170 -32.02 9.31 5.96
C SER A 170 -31.61 7.90 6.39
N GLY A 171 -31.58 7.61 7.70
CA GLY A 171 -31.25 6.31 8.26
C GLY A 171 -30.14 6.34 9.31
N THR A 172 -29.64 5.16 9.67
CA THR A 172 -28.52 4.98 10.58
C THR A 172 -27.23 4.78 9.78
N PHE A 173 -26.15 5.40 10.23
CA PHE A 173 -24.85 5.37 9.57
C PHE A 173 -23.77 5.03 10.59
N ASN A 174 -22.79 4.24 10.17
CA ASN A 174 -21.55 4.09 10.93
C ASN A 174 -20.62 5.25 10.58
N VAL A 175 -19.92 5.78 11.58
CA VAL A 175 -19.04 6.94 11.41
C VAL A 175 -17.63 6.69 11.89
N LEU A 176 -16.66 7.16 11.10
CA LEU A 176 -15.25 7.21 11.47
C LEU A 176 -14.75 8.64 11.39
N ARG A 177 -13.92 9.04 12.36
CA ARG A 177 -13.14 10.27 12.26
C ARG A 177 -11.96 10.01 11.33
N CYS A 178 -11.56 11.05 10.59
CA CYS A 178 -10.35 11.04 9.80
C CYS A 178 -9.35 12.05 10.37
N GLU A 179 -8.17 11.57 10.75
CA GLU A 179 -7.06 12.40 11.20
C GLU A 179 -5.89 12.29 10.23
N VAL A 180 -5.35 13.45 9.82
CA VAL A 180 -4.27 13.55 8.85
C VAL A 180 -3.06 14.21 9.52
N PHE A 181 -1.95 13.49 9.57
CA PHE A 181 -0.65 14.04 9.92
C PHE A 181 0.06 14.46 8.64
N ASP A 182 0.59 15.67 8.63
CA ASP A 182 1.34 16.22 7.50
C ASP A 182 2.80 16.50 7.90
N SER A 183 3.76 15.90 7.17
CA SER A 183 5.18 16.06 7.46
C SER A 183 5.73 17.47 7.24
N LYS A 184 5.00 18.39 6.57
CA LYS A 184 5.42 19.76 6.27
C LYS A 184 5.17 20.67 7.47
N THR A 185 4.02 20.51 8.10
CA THR A 185 3.65 21.27 9.30
C THR A 185 4.02 20.53 10.58
N TRP A 186 4.40 19.25 10.46
CA TRP A 186 4.66 18.35 11.59
C TRP A 186 3.50 18.29 12.58
N SER A 187 2.28 18.35 12.07
CA SER A 187 1.07 18.48 12.88
C SER A 187 0.02 17.46 12.46
N LEU A 188 -0.74 17.00 13.45
CA LEU A 188 -1.95 16.20 13.23
C LEU A 188 -3.17 17.11 13.24
N LYS A 189 -4.02 17.00 12.22
CA LYS A 189 -5.35 17.64 12.18
C LYS A 189 -6.45 16.59 12.08
N CYS A 190 -7.59 16.87 12.70
CA CYS A 190 -8.81 16.11 12.46
C CYS A 190 -9.59 16.82 11.35
N LEU A 191 -10.05 16.07 10.35
CA LEU A 191 -10.96 16.63 9.35
C LEU A 191 -12.31 16.98 10.01
N PRO A 192 -12.98 18.04 9.53
CA PRO A 192 -14.27 18.46 10.09
C PRO A 192 -15.37 17.43 9.81
N ASP A 193 -15.35 16.85 8.61
CA ASP A 193 -16.34 15.88 8.17
C ASP A 193 -15.93 14.47 8.61
N ASN A 194 -16.89 13.72 9.18
CA ASN A 194 -16.71 12.31 9.49
C ASN A 194 -16.94 11.46 8.24
N VAL A 195 -16.16 10.40 8.09
CA VAL A 195 -16.43 9.37 7.08
C VAL A 195 -17.68 8.61 7.49
N MET A 196 -18.69 8.60 6.61
CA MET A 196 -19.97 7.93 6.84
C MET A 196 -20.08 6.68 5.98
N PHE A 197 -20.51 5.58 6.60
CA PHE A 197 -20.84 4.32 5.96
C PHE A 197 -22.31 3.98 6.22
N PRO A 198 -22.97 3.22 5.33
CA PRO A 198 -24.24 2.55 5.65
C PRO A 198 -24.16 1.79 6.97
N HIS A 199 -25.30 1.62 7.65
CA HIS A 199 -25.34 0.88 8.91
C HIS A 199 -24.76 -0.53 8.75
N GLY A 200 -23.97 -0.97 9.73
CA GLY A 200 -23.29 -2.27 9.72
C GLY A 200 -21.99 -2.30 8.90
N GLU A 201 -21.75 -1.34 8.01
CA GLU A 201 -20.55 -1.30 7.18
C GLU A 201 -19.42 -0.47 7.80
N THR A 202 -18.18 -0.89 7.60
CA THR A 202 -16.99 -0.11 7.97
C THR A 202 -15.79 -0.46 7.07
N LEU A 203 -14.63 0.12 7.35
CA LEU A 203 -13.37 -0.24 6.68
C LEU A 203 -12.99 -1.69 7.03
N GLY A 204 -12.65 -2.49 6.02
CA GLY A 204 -12.17 -3.87 6.20
C GLY A 204 -10.82 -3.93 6.92
N PHE A 205 -10.27 -5.12 7.16
CA PHE A 205 -9.05 -5.26 7.98
C PHE A 205 -7.74 -5.25 7.18
N ARG A 206 -7.78 -5.48 5.87
CA ARG A 206 -6.57 -5.51 5.01
C ARG A 206 -5.90 -4.12 4.97
N PRO A 207 -4.57 -4.03 4.84
CA PRO A 207 -3.86 -2.75 4.70
C PRO A 207 -4.40 -1.90 3.54
N MET A 208 -4.25 -0.57 3.64
CA MET A 208 -4.60 0.32 2.52
C MET A 208 -3.50 0.28 1.47
N VAL A 209 -3.90 0.41 0.21
CA VAL A 209 -3.00 0.52 -0.93
C VAL A 209 -2.99 1.97 -1.42
N SER A 210 -1.81 2.50 -1.74
CA SER A 210 -1.67 3.84 -2.30
C SER A 210 -1.44 3.77 -3.81
N THR A 211 -2.36 4.29 -4.61
CA THR A 211 -2.21 4.46 -6.07
C THR A 211 -2.82 5.78 -6.51
N TYR A 212 -2.24 6.42 -7.53
CA TYR A 212 -2.75 7.71 -8.06
C TYR A 212 -2.89 8.85 -7.02
N GLY A 213 -2.13 8.82 -5.91
CA GLY A 213 -2.28 9.79 -4.81
C GLY A 213 -3.48 9.53 -3.88
N VAL A 214 -4.18 8.42 -4.10
CA VAL A 214 -5.39 7.99 -3.38
C VAL A 214 -5.08 6.72 -2.58
N LEU A 215 -5.63 6.64 -1.38
CA LEU A 215 -5.55 5.49 -0.49
C LEU A 215 -6.81 4.64 -0.64
N HIS A 216 -6.65 3.38 -1.03
CA HIS A 216 -7.73 2.45 -1.30
C HIS A 216 -7.78 1.33 -0.27
N THR A 217 -8.98 0.93 0.12
CA THR A 217 -9.19 -0.29 0.89
C THR A 217 -10.60 -0.83 0.68
N HIS A 218 -10.80 -2.12 0.97
CA HIS A 218 -12.15 -2.68 0.98
C HIS A 218 -12.93 -2.22 2.20
N THR A 219 -14.25 -2.11 2.04
CA THR A 219 -15.18 -2.11 3.16
C THR A 219 -15.56 -3.54 3.56
N THR A 220 -16.28 -3.70 4.66
CA THR A 220 -16.83 -5.01 5.07
C THR A 220 -17.87 -5.56 4.09
N GLU A 221 -18.46 -4.72 3.24
CA GLU A 221 -19.48 -5.07 2.24
C GLU A 221 -18.92 -5.16 0.81
N LYS A 222 -17.67 -5.59 0.65
CA LYS A 222 -16.98 -5.75 -0.67
C LYS A 222 -16.97 -4.50 -1.57
N ARG A 223 -17.20 -3.28 -1.03
CA ARG A 223 -17.02 -2.02 -1.77
C ARG A 223 -15.60 -1.51 -1.63
N ILE A 224 -15.23 -0.54 -2.46
CA ILE A 224 -13.94 0.16 -2.38
C ILE A 224 -14.17 1.51 -1.72
N PHE A 225 -13.46 1.74 -0.62
CA PHE A 225 -13.25 3.06 -0.04
C PHE A 225 -11.99 3.67 -0.64
N ALA A 226 -12.10 4.90 -1.14
CA ALA A 226 -10.99 5.66 -1.70
C ALA A 226 -10.88 7.02 -1.01
N PHE A 227 -9.70 7.33 -0.47
CA PHE A 227 -9.40 8.60 0.19
C PHE A 227 -8.32 9.35 -0.57
N ASP A 228 -8.66 10.49 -1.17
CA ASP A 228 -7.74 11.40 -1.83
C ASP A 228 -7.01 12.21 -0.76
N SER A 229 -5.72 11.93 -0.58
CA SER A 229 -4.89 12.54 0.47
C SER A 229 -4.54 14.01 0.22
N GLU A 230 -4.66 14.47 -1.03
CA GLU A 230 -4.41 15.87 -1.41
C GLU A 230 -5.68 16.71 -1.28
N LYS A 231 -6.81 16.20 -1.76
CA LYS A 231 -8.11 16.88 -1.67
C LYS A 231 -8.80 16.70 -0.31
N GLU A 232 -8.33 15.74 0.48
CA GLU A 232 -8.90 15.37 1.80
C GLU A 232 -10.39 15.00 1.69
N ARG A 233 -10.72 14.29 0.62
CA ARG A 233 -12.07 13.81 0.32
C ARG A 233 -12.05 12.30 0.15
N TRP A 234 -13.18 11.68 0.41
CA TRP A 234 -13.36 10.26 0.17
C TRP A 234 -14.57 10.00 -0.70
N GLU A 235 -14.57 8.81 -1.30
CA GLU A 235 -15.70 8.23 -1.98
C GLU A 235 -15.77 6.73 -1.65
N ILE A 236 -16.98 6.18 -1.78
CA ILE A 236 -17.20 4.74 -1.71
C ILE A 236 -17.92 4.34 -2.99
N PHE A 237 -17.37 3.36 -3.69
CA PHE A 237 -17.97 2.82 -4.91
C PHE A 237 -17.84 1.30 -4.90
N ALA A 238 -18.78 0.63 -5.57
CA ALA A 238 -18.78 -0.82 -5.62
C ALA A 238 -17.88 -1.34 -6.76
N LEU A 239 -17.35 -2.56 -6.60
CA LEU A 239 -16.57 -3.27 -7.64
C LEU A 239 -17.36 -3.38 -8.96
N PRO A 240 -16.78 -3.53 -10.16
CA PRO A 240 -17.60 -3.80 -11.35
C PRO A 240 -18.12 -5.24 -11.36
N TYR A 241 -19.06 -5.53 -12.25
CA TYR A 241 -19.32 -6.92 -12.68
C TYR A 241 -18.07 -7.49 -13.39
N PRO A 242 -17.71 -8.78 -13.23
CA PRO A 242 -18.34 -9.82 -12.40
C PRO A 242 -17.84 -9.86 -10.95
N LEU A 243 -16.91 -8.99 -10.56
CA LEU A 243 -16.25 -9.00 -9.25
C LEU A 243 -17.17 -8.77 -8.03
N ARG A 244 -18.44 -8.43 -8.27
CA ARG A 244 -19.48 -8.36 -7.22
C ARG A 244 -20.13 -9.71 -6.90
N GLU A 245 -19.99 -10.70 -7.77
CA GLU A 245 -20.66 -11.99 -7.61
C GLU A 245 -20.11 -12.77 -6.41
N ASP A 246 -20.96 -13.62 -5.82
CA ASP A 246 -20.61 -14.41 -4.62
C ASP A 246 -19.53 -15.46 -4.88
N ASP A 247 -19.33 -15.84 -6.15
CA ASP A 247 -18.25 -16.73 -6.60
C ASP A 247 -16.85 -16.18 -6.29
N TYR A 248 -16.74 -14.87 -6.05
CA TYR A 248 -15.51 -14.19 -5.66
C TYR A 248 -15.43 -14.06 -4.13
N GLY A 249 -14.52 -14.84 -3.55
CA GLY A 249 -14.26 -14.97 -2.11
C GLY A 249 -13.23 -13.98 -1.58
N ASP A 250 -12.18 -14.47 -0.91
CA ASP A 250 -11.13 -13.63 -0.31
C ASP A 250 -10.51 -12.70 -1.37
N MET A 251 -10.47 -11.41 -1.02
CA MET A 251 -10.10 -10.31 -1.89
C MET A 251 -9.06 -9.43 -1.22
N GLN A 252 -8.06 -9.03 -2.00
CA GLN A 252 -7.04 -8.11 -1.56
C GLN A 252 -6.75 -7.08 -2.65
N LEU A 253 -6.98 -5.80 -2.33
CA LEU A 253 -6.46 -4.71 -3.15
C LEU A 253 -4.93 -4.74 -3.10
N VAL A 254 -4.34 -4.49 -4.27
CA VAL A 254 -2.91 -4.42 -4.47
C VAL A 254 -2.58 -3.24 -5.38
N GLU A 255 -1.32 -2.86 -5.39
CA GLU A 255 -0.82 -2.00 -6.46
C GLU A 255 -0.12 -2.87 -7.50
N CYS A 256 -0.46 -2.65 -8.77
CA CYS A 256 0.12 -3.34 -9.91
C CYS A 256 0.50 -2.31 -10.98
N GLU A 257 1.79 -2.19 -11.27
CA GLU A 257 2.31 -1.31 -12.34
C GLU A 257 1.83 0.16 -12.27
N GLY A 258 1.78 0.71 -11.07
CA GLY A 258 1.33 2.07 -10.77
C GLY A 258 -0.18 2.21 -10.65
N ARG A 259 -0.94 1.10 -10.78
CA ARG A 259 -2.40 1.10 -10.87
C ARG A 259 -3.03 0.30 -9.75
N LEU A 260 -4.29 0.58 -9.48
CA LEU A 260 -5.08 -0.18 -8.53
C LEU A 260 -5.37 -1.56 -9.11
N GLY A 261 -5.04 -2.60 -8.37
CA GLY A 261 -5.33 -3.98 -8.69
C GLY A 261 -6.10 -4.68 -7.57
N LEU A 262 -6.63 -5.84 -7.90
CA LEU A 262 -7.39 -6.71 -7.02
C LEU A 262 -6.91 -8.13 -7.28
N ILE A 263 -6.45 -8.80 -6.22
CA ILE A 263 -6.25 -10.24 -6.20
C ILE A 263 -7.48 -10.84 -5.55
N CYS A 264 -8.10 -11.82 -6.20
CA CYS A 264 -9.30 -12.47 -5.69
C CYS A 264 -9.28 -13.98 -5.93
N MET A 265 -9.88 -14.71 -4.99
CA MET A 265 -10.11 -16.15 -5.11
C MET A 265 -11.48 -16.42 -5.72
N VAL A 266 -11.51 -17.19 -6.81
CA VAL A 266 -12.72 -17.61 -7.52
C VAL A 266 -13.03 -19.05 -7.20
N ARG A 267 -14.20 -19.30 -6.60
CA ARG A 267 -14.69 -20.64 -6.19
C ARG A 267 -13.63 -21.50 -5.47
N GLU A 268 -12.76 -20.83 -4.70
CA GLU A 268 -11.62 -21.43 -3.96
C GLU A 268 -10.61 -22.24 -4.79
N LYS A 269 -10.70 -22.20 -6.12
CA LYS A 269 -9.88 -23.02 -7.03
C LYS A 269 -8.91 -22.20 -7.85
N CYS A 270 -9.20 -20.92 -8.03
CA CYS A 270 -8.47 -20.08 -8.95
C CYS A 270 -8.18 -18.71 -8.32
N MET A 271 -6.95 -18.23 -8.47
CA MET A 271 -6.57 -16.88 -8.11
C MET A 271 -6.51 -16.02 -9.35
N GLU A 272 -7.25 -14.90 -9.36
CA GLU A 272 -7.24 -13.94 -10.45
C GLU A 272 -6.62 -12.61 -10.02
N LEU A 273 -5.93 -11.96 -10.96
CA LEU A 273 -5.46 -10.58 -10.83
C LEU A 273 -6.24 -9.70 -11.78
N TRP A 274 -6.96 -8.72 -11.25
CA TRP A 274 -7.67 -7.69 -11.99
C TRP A 274 -6.98 -6.34 -11.78
N VAL A 275 -6.90 -5.51 -12.82
CA VAL A 275 -6.28 -4.18 -12.75
C VAL A 275 -7.18 -3.15 -13.39
N VAL A 276 -7.27 -1.97 -12.77
CA VAL A 276 -8.01 -0.82 -13.31
C VAL A 276 -7.25 -0.24 -14.50
N GLU A 277 -7.92 -0.13 -15.65
CA GLU A 277 -7.35 0.49 -16.85
C GLU A 277 -7.66 2.00 -16.91
N ASP A 278 -8.91 2.39 -16.60
CA ASP A 278 -9.35 3.79 -16.58
C ASP A 278 -9.92 4.16 -15.20
N TYR A 279 -9.07 4.68 -14.32
CA TYR A 279 -9.45 4.97 -12.93
C TYR A 279 -10.38 6.19 -12.79
N TYR A 280 -10.22 7.21 -13.64
CA TYR A 280 -10.96 8.47 -13.50
C TYR A 280 -12.20 8.56 -14.39
N GLY A 281 -12.31 7.73 -15.43
CA GLY A 281 -13.54 7.58 -16.20
C GLY A 281 -14.42 6.48 -15.65
N GLN A 282 -14.60 5.40 -16.40
CA GLN A 282 -15.61 4.38 -16.09
C GLN A 282 -15.18 3.37 -15.00
N ARG A 283 -13.93 3.44 -14.52
CA ARG A 283 -13.36 2.45 -13.57
C ARG A 283 -13.47 1.04 -14.11
N THR A 284 -13.08 0.84 -15.36
CA THR A 284 -13.08 -0.48 -16.00
C THR A 284 -11.93 -1.31 -15.48
N TRP A 285 -12.23 -2.54 -15.08
CA TRP A 285 -11.25 -3.52 -14.63
C TRP A 285 -11.03 -4.56 -15.71
N THR A 286 -9.78 -4.99 -15.87
CA THR A 286 -9.42 -6.05 -16.80
C THR A 286 -8.67 -7.15 -16.06
N ARG A 287 -9.06 -8.40 -16.31
CA ARG A 287 -8.35 -9.56 -15.80
C ARG A 287 -7.00 -9.67 -16.51
N ARG A 288 -5.92 -9.55 -15.73
CA ARG A 288 -4.53 -9.56 -16.19
C ARG A 288 -3.90 -10.94 -16.11
N ASN A 289 -4.25 -11.72 -15.10
CA ASN A 289 -3.68 -13.04 -14.89
C ASN A 289 -4.68 -13.95 -14.15
N GLN A 290 -4.49 -15.25 -14.32
CA GLN A 290 -5.29 -16.30 -13.71
C GLN A 290 -4.39 -17.49 -13.38
N ILE A 291 -4.46 -18.00 -12.15
CA ILE A 291 -3.66 -19.12 -11.67
C ILE A 291 -4.59 -20.16 -11.05
N SER A 292 -4.61 -21.36 -11.62
CA SER A 292 -5.32 -22.51 -11.05
C SER A 292 -4.52 -23.11 -9.89
N LEU A 293 -5.15 -23.29 -8.73
CA LEU A 293 -4.51 -23.88 -7.56
C LEU A 293 -4.37 -25.40 -7.64
N ASN A 294 -5.18 -26.06 -8.47
CA ASN A 294 -5.19 -27.53 -8.60
C ASN A 294 -3.97 -28.10 -9.36
N GLU A 295 -3.17 -27.28 -10.04
CA GLU A 295 -2.07 -27.77 -10.91
C GLU A 295 -0.69 -27.72 -10.25
N ARG A 296 -0.55 -27.14 -9.05
CA ARG A 296 0.76 -26.95 -8.41
C ARG A 296 1.15 -28.02 -7.39
N LEU A 297 0.24 -28.92 -7.01
CA LEU A 297 0.56 -30.03 -6.09
C LEU A 297 1.15 -31.27 -6.80
N ILE A 298 1.32 -31.25 -8.13
CA ILE A 298 1.83 -32.42 -8.89
C ILE A 298 3.23 -32.17 -9.48
N ARG A 299 3.85 -31.00 -9.29
CA ARG A 299 5.16 -30.67 -9.88
C ARG A 299 6.35 -30.62 -8.91
N GLU A 300 6.18 -31.04 -7.66
CA GLU A 300 7.30 -31.20 -6.70
C GLU A 300 7.47 -32.63 -6.16
N GLU A 301 6.90 -33.64 -6.82
CA GLU A 301 7.14 -35.07 -6.51
C GLU A 301 7.49 -35.91 -7.76
N ASN A 302 8.41 -35.44 -8.60
CA ASN A 302 9.14 -36.29 -9.55
C ASN A 302 10.56 -35.77 -9.77
#